data_AF-A0A377D4L1-F1
#
_entry.id   AF-A0A377D4L1-F1
#
_cell.length_a   1.000
_cell.length_b   1.000
_cell.length_c   1.000
_cell.angle_alpha   90.00
_cell.angle_beta   90.00
_cell.angle_gamma   90.00
#
_symmetry.space_group_name_H-M   'P 1'
#
loop_
_entity.id
_entity.type
_entity.pdbx_description
1 polymer ?
#
loop_
_entity_poly.entity_id
_entity_poly.type
_entity_poly.pdbx_seq_one_letter_code
_entity_poly.pdbx_strand_id
1 'polypeptide(L)'
;MVRPIWANVFNSALATITAAIIYLYPSPLVCNAGAFVIGFSAAGGILQLGVSVMSEFFPKSKAKVTSIYMMMGGLANFVIPLITGYLSNIGLQYIIALDFTFALLALITAIIVFIRYYRVFIIPENDVRFGERKFSTRLNTIKHRG
;
A
#
# COMPACT_ATOMS: atom_id res chain seq x y z
N MET A 1 -2.90 6.77 19.68
CA MET A 1 -2.36 5.67 18.85
C MET A 1 -2.62 6.01 17.39
N VAL A 2 -1.75 5.65 16.44
CA VAL A 2 -1.92 6.01 15.02
C VAL A 2 -2.79 4.95 14.34
N ARG A 3 -3.73 5.36 13.49
CA ARG A 3 -4.61 4.40 12.80
C ARG A 3 -3.82 3.68 11.71
N PRO A 4 -4.09 2.37 11.51
CA PRO A 4 -3.36 1.53 10.57
C PRO A 4 -3.31 2.08 9.13
N ILE A 5 -4.34 2.83 8.71
CA ILE A 5 -4.40 3.49 7.40
C ILE A 5 -3.24 4.48 7.17
N TRP A 6 -2.85 5.25 8.19
CA TRP A 6 -1.77 6.24 8.04
C TRP A 6 -0.41 5.57 7.85
N ALA A 7 -0.17 4.47 8.57
CA ALA A 7 1.03 3.66 8.41
C ALA A 7 1.09 3.02 7.01
N ASN A 8 -0.06 2.61 6.46
CA ASN A 8 -0.12 2.03 5.11
C ASN A 8 0.26 3.07 4.05
N VAL A 9 -0.29 4.28 4.09
CA VAL A 9 0.05 5.35 3.15
C VAL A 9 1.50 5.78 3.27
N PHE A 10 2.02 5.89 4.50
CA PHE A 10 3.43 6.24 4.72
C PHE A 10 4.37 5.17 4.15
N ASN A 11 4.11 3.89 4.43
CA ASN A 11 4.94 2.79 3.92
C ASN A 11 4.84 2.65 2.40
N SER A 12 3.65 2.80 1.80
CA SER A 12 3.51 2.82 0.35
C SER A 12 4.21 4.00 -0.30
N ALA A 13 4.16 5.20 0.31
CA ALA A 13 4.89 6.37 -0.18
C ALA A 13 6.41 6.15 -0.13
N LEU A 14 6.93 5.59 0.98
CA LEU A 14 8.35 5.29 1.11
C LEU A 14 8.80 4.25 0.06
N ALA A 15 8.00 3.21 -0.16
CA ALA A 15 8.26 2.20 -1.18
C ALA A 15 8.31 2.80 -2.59
N THR A 16 7.37 3.68 -2.95
CA THR A 16 7.36 4.31 -4.28
C THR A 16 8.48 5.32 -4.47
N ILE A 17 8.84 6.09 -3.44
CA ILE A 17 10.01 6.98 -3.50
C ILE A 17 11.27 6.15 -3.73
N THR A 18 11.41 5.03 -3.02
CA THR A 18 12.55 4.13 -3.16
C THR A 18 12.59 3.52 -4.57
N ALA A 19 11.46 3.04 -5.09
CA ALA A 19 11.36 2.53 -6.45
C ALA A 19 11.67 3.60 -7.51
N ALA A 20 11.25 4.85 -7.29
CA ALA A 20 11.58 5.97 -8.18
C ALA A 20 13.09 6.28 -8.19
N ILE A 21 13.76 6.19 -7.04
CA ILE A 21 15.22 6.36 -6.93
C ILE A 21 15.96 5.24 -7.68
N ILE A 22 15.50 3.99 -7.55
CA ILE A 22 16.07 2.84 -8.29
C ILE A 22 15.86 3.03 -9.81
N TYR A 23 14.72 3.55 -10.23
CA TYR A 23 14.42 3.81 -11.64
C TYR A 23 15.30 4.92 -12.24
N LEU A 24 15.54 6.01 -11.50
CA LEU A 24 16.39 7.13 -11.96
C LEU A 24 17.89 6.78 -11.99
N TYR A 25 18.35 5.94 -11.06
CA TYR A 25 19.76 5.50 -10.99
C TYR A 25 19.84 3.97 -10.87
N PRO A 26 19.70 3.23 -11.99
CA PRO A 26 19.78 1.78 -12.00
C PRO A 26 21.23 1.30 -11.79
N SER A 27 21.66 1.29 -10.52
CA SER A 27 22.97 0.80 -10.07
C SER A 27 22.78 -0.35 -9.07
N PRO A 28 23.64 -1.40 -9.09
CA PRO A 28 23.55 -2.54 -8.18
C PRO A 28 23.53 -2.13 -6.68
N LEU A 29 24.28 -1.09 -6.32
CA LEU A 29 24.31 -0.57 -4.94
C LEU A 29 22.97 0.07 -4.55
N VAL A 30 22.37 0.86 -5.45
CA VAL A 30 21.09 1.53 -5.24
C VAL A 30 19.96 0.49 -5.16
N CYS A 31 20.01 -0.56 -5.98
CA CYS A 31 19.04 -1.64 -5.97
C CYS A 31 19.09 -2.43 -4.65
N ASN A 32 20.29 -2.70 -4.11
CA ASN A 32 20.44 -3.41 -2.83
C ASN A 32 19.97 -2.56 -1.65
N ALA A 33 20.36 -1.28 -1.60
CA ALA A 33 19.88 -0.35 -0.58
C ALA A 33 18.36 -0.14 -0.66
N GLY A 34 17.81 -0.04 -1.87
CA GLY A 34 16.39 0.13 -2.10
C GLY A 34 15.58 -1.11 -1.70
N ALA A 35 16.08 -2.32 -1.99
CA ALA A 35 15.46 -3.56 -1.54
C ALA A 35 15.40 -3.65 0.00
N PHE A 36 16.42 -3.15 0.70
CA PHE A 36 16.40 -3.07 2.17
C PHE A 36 15.31 -2.13 2.69
N VAL A 37 15.18 -0.93 2.10
CA VAL A 37 14.17 0.05 2.52
C VAL A 37 12.75 -0.44 2.21
N ILE A 38 12.53 -1.02 1.02
CA ILE A 38 11.24 -1.64 0.65
C ILE A 38 10.94 -2.81 1.58
N GLY A 39 11.93 -3.66 1.89
CA GLY A 39 11.81 -4.78 2.83
C GLY A 39 11.43 -4.31 4.24
N PHE A 40 12.04 -3.23 4.72
CA PHE A 40 11.70 -2.62 6.00
C PHE A 40 10.26 -2.09 6.03
N SER A 41 9.82 -1.39 4.97
CA SER A 41 8.43 -0.93 4.85
C SER A 41 7.42 -2.08 4.70
N ALA A 42 7.80 -3.17 4.03
CA ALA A 42 6.96 -4.37 3.91
C ALA A 42 6.83 -5.09 5.26
N ALA A 43 7.93 -5.25 6.00
CA ALA A 43 7.93 -5.78 7.37
C ALA A 43 7.16 -4.87 8.34
N GLY A 44 7.12 -3.56 8.06
CA GLY A 44 6.31 -2.55 8.75
C GLY A 44 4.79 -2.73 8.63
N GLY A 45 4.33 -3.79 7.96
CA GLY A 45 2.98 -4.31 8.17
C GLY A 45 1.97 -4.01 7.06
N ILE A 46 2.38 -3.53 5.87
CA ILE A 46 1.45 -3.26 4.73
C ILE A 46 0.44 -4.41 4.55
N LEU A 47 0.91 -5.66 4.59
CA LEU A 47 0.07 -6.84 4.43
C LEU A 47 -0.93 -7.01 5.59
N GLN A 48 -0.51 -6.81 6.84
CA GLN A 48 -1.38 -6.88 8.02
C GLN A 48 -2.39 -5.72 8.08
N LEU A 49 -1.97 -4.53 7.66
CA LEU A 49 -2.83 -3.35 7.56
C LEU A 49 -3.91 -3.59 6.49
N GLY A 50 -3.54 -4.16 5.34
CA GLY A 50 -4.49 -4.54 4.28
C GLY A 50 -5.53 -5.55 4.74
N VAL A 51 -5.10 -6.63 5.42
CA VAL A 51 -6.01 -7.63 5.99
C VAL A 51 -6.94 -7.01 7.04
N SER A 52 -6.40 -6.15 7.91
CA SER A 52 -7.20 -5.47 8.94
C SER A 52 -8.27 -4.59 8.32
N VAL A 53 -7.92 -3.76 7.32
CA VAL A 53 -8.86 -2.89 6.60
C VAL A 53 -9.95 -3.72 5.90
N MET A 54 -9.59 -4.82 5.24
CA MET A 54 -10.58 -5.70 4.60
C MET A 54 -11.54 -6.35 5.60
N SER A 55 -11.03 -6.71 6.79
CA SER A 55 -11.86 -7.25 7.87
C SER A 55 -12.78 -6.21 8.50
N GLU A 56 -12.39 -4.93 8.50
CA GLU A 56 -13.24 -3.80 8.92
C GLU A 56 -14.38 -3.56 7.92
N PHE A 57 -14.12 -3.65 6.61
CA PHE A 57 -15.15 -3.47 5.57
C PHE A 57 -16.20 -4.59 5.54
N PHE A 58 -15.82 -5.84 5.85
CA PHE A 58 -16.72 -7.00 5.78
C PHE A 58 -16.79 -7.78 7.10
N PRO A 59 -17.43 -7.22 8.15
CA PRO A 59 -17.40 -7.80 9.49
C PRO A 59 -18.19 -9.11 9.63
N LYS A 60 -19.18 -9.38 8.77
CA LYS A 60 -19.95 -10.65 8.76
C LYS A 60 -19.17 -11.84 8.18
N SER A 61 -18.09 -11.62 7.43
CA SER A 61 -17.36 -12.70 6.73
C SER A 61 -15.84 -12.48 6.73
N LYS A 62 -15.30 -11.96 7.85
CA LYS A 62 -13.89 -11.58 7.99
C LYS A 62 -12.92 -12.68 7.56
N ALA A 63 -13.13 -13.91 8.05
CA ALA A 63 -12.24 -15.04 7.75
C ALA A 63 -12.20 -15.40 6.26
N LYS A 64 -13.33 -15.33 5.55
CA LYS A 64 -13.41 -15.63 4.12
C LYS A 64 -12.70 -14.58 3.27
N VAL A 65 -12.84 -13.30 3.62
CA VAL A 65 -12.19 -12.21 2.88
C VAL A 65 -10.68 -12.25 3.12
N THR A 66 -10.25 -12.47 4.36
CA THR A 66 -8.84 -12.62 4.71
C THR A 66 -8.20 -13.82 4.00
N SER A 67 -8.88 -14.98 3.95
CA SER A 67 -8.33 -16.17 3.30
C SER A 67 -8.17 -15.98 1.78
N ILE A 68 -9.13 -15.34 1.12
CA ILE A 68 -9.02 -14.98 -0.31
C ILE A 68 -7.86 -14.00 -0.52
N TYR A 69 -7.71 -13.00 0.35
CA TYR A 69 -6.60 -12.04 0.27
C TYR A 69 -5.24 -12.72 0.41
N MET A 70 -5.10 -13.63 1.38
CA MET A 70 -3.86 -14.40 1.57
C MET A 70 -3.58 -15.36 0.41
N MET A 71 -4.61 -15.98 -0.17
CA MET A 71 -4.48 -16.84 -1.35
C MET A 71 -3.98 -16.04 -2.56
N MET A 72 -4.53 -14.83 -2.78
CA MET A 72 -4.07 -13.93 -3.84
C MET A 72 -2.63 -13.47 -3.60
N GLY A 73 -2.26 -13.17 -2.36
CA GLY A 73 -0.88 -12.84 -1.98
C GLY A 73 0.10 -13.99 -2.26
N GLY A 74 -0.30 -15.23 -1.94
CA GLY A 74 0.48 -16.43 -2.27
C GLY A 74 0.65 -16.62 -3.78
N LEU A 75 -0.42 -16.41 -4.56
CA LEU A 75 -0.36 -16.46 -6.02
C LEU A 75 0.58 -15.39 -6.59
N ALA A 76 0.52 -14.16 -6.08
CA ALA A 76 1.42 -13.10 -6.50
C ALA A 76 2.88 -13.45 -6.23
N ASN A 77 3.19 -14.03 -5.06
CA ASN A 77 4.54 -14.50 -4.74
C ASN A 77 5.03 -15.63 -5.65
N PHE A 78 4.14 -16.37 -6.31
CA PHE A 78 4.52 -17.36 -7.32
C PHE A 78 4.70 -16.73 -8.71
N VAL A 79 3.78 -15.83 -9.11
CA VAL A 79 3.74 -15.23 -10.44
C VAL A 79 4.84 -14.18 -10.63
N ILE A 80 5.14 -13.35 -9.62
CA ILE A 80 6.13 -12.28 -9.73
C ILE A 80 7.53 -12.81 -10.03
N PRO A 81 8.08 -13.82 -9.30
CA PRO A 81 9.37 -14.40 -9.63
C PRO A 81 9.39 -15.09 -11.00
N LEU A 82 8.28 -15.70 -11.43
CA LEU A 82 8.19 -16.34 -12.73
C LEU A 82 8.35 -15.32 -13.87
N ILE A 83 7.55 -14.24 -13.84
CA ILE A 83 7.63 -13.16 -14.85
C ILE A 83 9.00 -12.48 -14.80
N THR A 84 9.49 -12.19 -13.59
CA THR A 84 10.80 -11.55 -13.38
C THR A 84 11.94 -12.43 -13.89
N GLY A 85 11.88 -13.75 -13.68
CA GLY A 85 12.87 -14.70 -14.19
C GLY A 85 12.91 -14.74 -15.71
N TYR A 86 11.75 -14.70 -16.38
CA TYR A 86 11.69 -14.56 -17.84
C TYR A 86 12.27 -13.23 -18.31
N LEU A 87 11.89 -12.11 -17.69
CA LEU A 87 12.40 -10.77 -18.03
C LEU A 87 13.90 -10.62 -17.77
N SER A 88 14.46 -11.35 -16.80
CA SER A 88 15.89 -11.34 -16.48
C SER A 88 16.77 -11.78 -17.64
N ASN A 89 16.25 -12.59 -18.57
CA ASN A 89 16.99 -13.04 -19.75
C ASN A 89 17.11 -11.95 -20.83
N ILE A 90 16.20 -10.96 -20.83
CA ILE A 90 16.15 -9.87 -21.82
C ILE A 90 16.94 -8.65 -21.31
N GLY A 91 16.94 -8.43 -19.98
CA GLY A 91 17.78 -7.44 -19.33
C GLY A 91 17.18 -6.89 -18.04
N LEU A 92 18.04 -6.55 -17.07
CA LEU A 92 17.65 -6.06 -15.75
C LEU A 92 16.79 -4.79 -15.78
N GLN A 93 16.93 -3.95 -16.82
CA GLN A 93 16.14 -2.73 -16.98
C GLN A 93 14.62 -3.00 -17.03
N TYR A 94 14.18 -4.12 -17.63
CA TYR A 94 12.76 -4.46 -17.72
C TYR A 94 12.20 -4.89 -16.37
N ILE A 95 13.01 -5.53 -15.54
CA ILE A 95 12.65 -5.90 -14.16
C ILE A 95 12.44 -4.64 -13.33
N ILE A 96 13.36 -3.68 -13.43
CA ILE A 96 13.27 -2.41 -12.69
C ILE A 96 12.04 -1.60 -13.14
N ALA A 97 11.75 -1.58 -14.45
CA ALA A 97 10.55 -0.91 -14.97
C ALA A 97 9.24 -1.58 -14.50
N LEU A 98 9.23 -2.91 -14.44
CA LEU A 98 8.10 -3.68 -13.91
C LEU A 98 7.89 -3.40 -12.41
N ASP A 99 8.97 -3.43 -11.62
CA ASP A 99 8.92 -3.13 -10.18
C ASP A 99 8.40 -1.71 -9.90
N PHE A 100 8.92 -0.73 -10.65
CA PHE A 100 8.44 0.65 -10.58
C PHE A 100 6.94 0.78 -10.89
N THR A 101 6.45 0.02 -11.88
CA THR A 101 5.02 0.01 -12.25
C THR A 101 4.16 -0.55 -11.12
N PHE A 102 4.59 -1.64 -10.48
CA PHE A 102 3.88 -2.20 -9.31
C PHE A 102 3.92 -1.24 -8.12
N ALA A 103 5.05 -0.57 -7.87
CA ALA A 103 5.18 0.43 -6.82
C ALA A 103 4.25 1.63 -7.03
N LEU A 104 4.06 2.08 -8.28
CA LEU A 104 3.09 3.12 -8.63
C LEU A 104 1.65 2.67 -8.40
N LEU A 105 1.30 1.46 -8.86
CA LEU A 105 -0.04 0.90 -8.65
C LEU A 105 -0.35 0.73 -7.15
N ALA A 106 0.64 0.32 -6.35
CA ALA A 106 0.52 0.22 -4.90
C ALA A 106 0.22 1.59 -4.26
N LEU A 107 0.92 2.66 -4.69
CA LEU A 107 0.67 4.01 -4.20
C LEU A 107 -0.71 4.53 -4.58
N ILE A 108 -1.12 4.35 -5.83
CA ILE A 108 -2.47 4.74 -6.29
C ILE A 108 -3.53 4.00 -5.46
N THR A 109 -3.37 2.69 -5.26
CA THR A 109 -4.29 1.87 -4.47
C THR A 109 -4.31 2.32 -3.00
N ALA A 110 -3.15 2.64 -2.41
CA ALA A 110 -3.05 3.15 -1.05
C ALA A 110 -3.80 4.48 -0.88
N ILE A 111 -3.68 5.40 -1.86
CA ILE A 111 -4.44 6.67 -1.87
C ILE A 111 -5.94 6.40 -1.99
N ILE A 112 -6.37 5.51 -2.88
CA ILE A 112 -7.79 5.17 -3.05
C ILE A 112 -8.36 4.58 -1.75
N VAL A 113 -7.64 3.65 -1.11
CA VAL A 113 -8.04 3.06 0.17
C VAL A 113 -8.11 4.14 1.25
N PHE A 114 -7.15 5.06 1.30
CA PHE A 114 -7.20 6.21 2.21
C PHE A 114 -8.49 7.02 1.99
N ILE A 115 -8.78 7.45 0.77
CA ILE A 115 -9.99 8.24 0.45
C ILE A 115 -11.27 7.47 0.79
N ARG A 116 -11.36 6.19 0.39
CA ARG A 116 -12.54 5.35 0.68
C ARG A 116 -12.73 5.12 2.17
N TYR A 117 -11.65 4.96 2.93
CA TYR A 117 -11.72 4.78 4.37
C TYR A 117 -12.41 5.98 5.04
N TYR A 118 -12.00 7.21 4.70
CA TYR A 118 -12.64 8.43 5.23
C TYR A 118 -14.05 8.69 4.68
N ARG A 119 -14.42 8.11 3.53
CA ARG A 119 -15.78 8.23 2.96
C ARG A 119 -16.77 7.22 3.55
N VAL A 120 -16.31 6.01 3.87
CA VAL A 120 -17.17 4.91 4.34
C VAL A 120 -17.22 4.86 5.87
N PHE A 121 -16.10 5.09 6.56
CA PHE A 121 -16.07 5.18 8.02
C PHE A 121 -16.30 6.63 8.45
N ILE A 122 -17.50 6.91 8.97
CA ILE A 122 -17.76 8.13 9.74
C ILE A 122 -16.99 8.00 11.05
N ILE A 123 -15.87 8.71 11.17
CA ILE A 123 -15.01 8.67 12.35
C ILE A 123 -15.73 9.45 13.46
N PRO A 124 -16.10 8.83 14.60
CA PRO A 124 -16.70 9.56 15.71
C PRO A 124 -15.72 10.60 16.28
N GLU A 125 -16.23 11.81 16.56
CA GLU A 125 -15.46 13.01 16.94
C GLU A 125 -14.68 12.88 18.26
N ASN A 126 -14.94 11.83 19.04
CA ASN A 126 -14.20 11.52 20.28
C ASN A 126 -12.92 10.69 20.07
N ASP A 127 -12.65 10.19 18.86
CA ASP A 127 -11.47 9.34 18.58
C ASP A 127 -10.58 9.93 17.46
N VAL A 128 -10.80 11.20 17.08
CA VAL A 128 -9.94 11.93 16.14
C VAL A 128 -8.57 12.13 16.74
N ARG A 129 -7.62 11.34 16.26
CA ARG A 129 -6.21 11.44 16.66
C ARG A 129 -5.51 12.55 15.88
N PHE A 130 -4.41 13.02 16.47
CA PHE A 130 -3.66 14.18 15.99
C PHE A 130 -3.28 14.03 14.50
N GLY A 131 -3.93 14.83 13.64
CA GLY A 131 -3.82 14.76 12.17
C GLY A 131 -5.17 14.61 11.44
N GLU A 132 -6.16 13.94 12.05
CA GLU A 132 -7.47 13.68 11.43
C GLU A 132 -8.46 14.85 11.55
N ARG A 133 -8.23 15.79 12.47
CA ARG A 133 -9.08 17.00 12.65
C ARG A 133 -9.19 17.83 11.38
N LYS A 134 -8.13 17.94 10.58
CA LYS A 134 -8.10 18.81 9.38
C LYS A 134 -8.91 18.22 8.20
N PHE A 135 -9.02 16.89 8.13
CA PHE A 135 -9.77 16.19 7.07
C PHE A 135 -11.23 15.93 7.45
N SER A 136 -11.51 15.62 8.72
CA SER A 136 -12.88 15.42 9.22
C SER A 136 -13.74 16.69 9.06
N THR A 137 -13.19 17.86 9.42
CA THR A 137 -13.90 19.14 9.26
C THR A 137 -14.21 19.46 7.80
N ARG A 138 -13.27 19.22 6.87
CA ARG A 138 -13.46 19.46 5.42
C ARG A 138 -14.49 18.52 4.78
N LEU A 139 -14.52 17.24 5.15
CA LEU A 139 -15.52 16.30 4.59
C LEU A 139 -16.93 16.54 5.14
N ASN A 140 -17.07 16.91 6.42
CA ASN A 140 -18.38 17.28 6.98
C ASN A 140 -18.93 18.58 6.35
N THR A 141 -18.07 19.50 5.90
CA THR A 141 -18.55 20.71 5.19
C THR A 141 -19.13 20.38 3.81
N ILE A 142 -18.66 19.32 3.15
CA ILE A 142 -19.13 18.91 1.82
C ILE A 142 -20.43 18.09 1.93
N LYS A 143 -20.59 17.29 2.99
CA LYS A 143 -21.81 16.48 3.20
C LYS A 143 -23.05 17.32 3.56
N HIS A 144 -22.87 18.52 4.13
CA HIS A 144 -23.97 19.45 4.44
C HIS A 144 -24.38 20.37 3.28
N ARG A 145 -23.76 20.24 2.10
CA ARG A 145 -24.11 21.01 0.90
C ARG A 145 -24.74 20.17 -0.23
N GLY A 146 -25.02 18.89 0.01
CA GLY A 146 -25.68 18.00 -0.94
C GLY A 146 -27.02 17.52 -0.40
#